data_AF-A0A963X7R5-F1
#
_entry.id   AF-A0A963X7R5-F1
#
_cell.length_a   1.000
_cell.length_b   1.000
_cell.length_c   1.000
_cell.angle_alpha   90.00
_cell.angle_beta   90.00
_cell.angle_gamma   90.00
#
_symmetry.space_group_name_H-M   'P 1'
#
loop_
_entity.id
_entity.type
_entity.pdbx_description
1 polymer ?
#
loop_
_entity_poly.entity_id
_entity_poly.type
_entity_poly.pdbx_seq_one_letter_code
_entity_poly.pdbx_strand_id
1 'polypeptide(L)'
;MAKAKRTAKAATERPRRDLPAEPVPPVGGAEPVGRRLRALRKAKGLTLARTAPRVGCSIGHLSQIERGLSDPALALLTRLARVLGVPLSWFFSDVADAPPDERDHVVRRGARRRLELR
;
A
#
# COMPACT_ATOMS: atom_id res chain seq x y z
N MET A 1 33.34 -45.11 33.70
CA MET A 1 33.34 -43.72 34.24
C MET A 1 33.80 -42.81 33.10
N ALA A 2 32.88 -42.26 32.29
CA ALA A 2 32.49 -40.83 32.24
C ALA A 2 33.53 -39.94 31.51
N LYS A 3 33.24 -39.09 30.52
CA LYS A 3 31.99 -38.53 29.96
C LYS A 3 32.29 -37.96 28.55
N ALA A 4 31.25 -37.91 27.71
CA ALA A 4 31.27 -37.43 26.33
C ALA A 4 31.71 -35.97 26.14
N LYS A 5 32.54 -35.70 25.13
CA LYS A 5 32.73 -34.35 24.57
C LYS A 5 31.66 -34.08 23.52
N ARG A 6 30.53 -33.50 23.92
CA ARG A 6 29.62 -32.76 23.03
C ARG A 6 30.21 -31.36 22.86
N THR A 7 30.91 -31.11 21.76
CA THR A 7 31.17 -29.74 21.30
C THR A 7 30.10 -29.38 20.28
N ALA A 8 29.12 -28.63 20.74
CA ALA A 8 28.10 -28.03 19.90
C ALA A 8 28.68 -26.88 19.07
N LYS A 9 28.01 -26.62 17.93
CA LYS A 9 27.79 -25.30 17.34
C LYS A 9 28.93 -24.72 16.48
N ALA A 10 28.88 -25.07 15.19
CA ALA A 10 29.33 -24.19 14.12
C ALA A 10 28.11 -23.87 13.25
N ALA A 11 27.19 -23.05 13.78
CA ALA A 11 26.23 -22.36 12.95
C ALA A 11 26.99 -21.22 12.27
N THR A 12 27.19 -21.33 10.96
CA THR A 12 27.77 -20.28 10.12
C THR A 12 26.90 -19.03 10.22
N GLU A 13 27.21 -18.15 11.16
CA GLU A 13 26.70 -16.79 11.19
C GLU A 13 27.25 -16.07 9.97
N ARG A 14 26.42 -15.93 8.93
CA ARG A 14 26.68 -14.90 7.92
C ARG A 14 26.61 -13.54 8.63
N PRO A 15 27.61 -12.66 8.48
CA PRO A 15 27.55 -11.35 9.09
C PRO A 15 26.30 -10.64 8.57
N ARG A 16 25.50 -10.08 9.49
CA ARG A 16 24.43 -9.16 9.13
C ARG A 16 25.12 -8.00 8.43
N ARG A 17 24.93 -7.90 7.12
CA ARG A 17 25.39 -6.74 6.37
C ARG A 17 24.51 -5.60 6.86
N ASP A 18 25.06 -4.77 7.73
CA ASP A 18 24.50 -3.49 8.14
C ASP A 18 24.46 -2.63 6.88
N LEU A 19 23.42 -2.80 6.07
CA LEU A 19 23.13 -1.81 5.04
C LEU A 19 22.73 -0.55 5.81
N PRO A 20 23.34 0.62 5.52
CA PRO A 20 22.80 1.88 6.02
C PRO A 20 21.32 1.90 5.63
N ALA A 21 20.47 2.30 6.57
CA ALA A 21 19.08 2.62 6.26
C ALA A 21 19.11 3.85 5.35
N GLU A 22 19.35 3.63 4.06
CA GLU A 22 19.04 4.57 3.00
C GLU A 22 17.61 5.06 3.30
N PRO A 23 17.36 6.39 3.34
CA PRO A 23 16.01 6.89 3.50
C PRO A 23 15.19 6.23 2.40
N VAL A 24 14.19 5.44 2.79
CA VAL A 24 13.24 4.86 1.84
C VAL A 24 12.76 6.04 1.01
N PRO A 25 13.08 6.10 -0.30
CA PRO A 25 12.69 7.23 -1.11
C PRO A 25 11.17 7.38 -0.96
N PRO A 26 10.62 8.62 -0.89
CA PRO A 26 9.18 8.78 -0.92
C PRO A 26 8.72 8.01 -2.15
N VAL A 27 7.93 6.96 -1.94
CA VAL A 27 7.40 6.08 -2.99
C VAL A 27 6.81 6.98 -4.08
N GLY A 28 7.61 7.22 -5.11
CA GLY A 28 7.48 8.35 -6.02
C GLY A 28 7.11 7.81 -7.38
N GLY A 29 5.84 7.99 -7.72
CA GLY A 29 5.26 7.55 -9.00
C GLY A 29 3.73 7.48 -8.96
N ALA A 30 3.14 7.38 -7.77
CA ALA A 30 1.69 7.35 -7.63
C ALA A 30 1.08 8.73 -7.94
N GLU A 31 0.24 8.79 -8.97
CA GLU A 31 -0.64 9.92 -9.21
C GLU A 31 -1.36 10.27 -7.89
N PRO A 32 -1.32 11.54 -7.43
CA PRO A 32 -1.91 11.90 -6.15
C PRO A 32 -3.36 11.41 -6.04
N VAL A 33 -3.71 10.79 -4.92
CA VAL A 33 -5.05 10.23 -4.64
C VAL A 33 -6.18 11.18 -5.06
N GLY A 34 -6.00 12.48 -4.86
CA GLY A 34 -6.94 13.52 -5.27
C GLY A 34 -7.24 13.56 -6.78
N ARG A 35 -6.22 13.41 -7.64
CA ARG A 35 -6.42 13.39 -9.09
C ARG A 35 -7.15 12.13 -9.55
N ARG A 36 -6.80 10.96 -9.02
CA ARG A 36 -7.51 9.68 -9.25
C ARG A 36 -8.97 9.79 -8.84
N LEU A 37 -9.22 10.34 -7.65
CA LEU A 37 -10.57 10.61 -7.15
C LEU A 37 -11.36 11.49 -8.12
N ARG A 38 -10.77 12.59 -8.58
CA ARG A 38 -11.40 13.51 -9.55
C ARG A 38 -11.73 12.81 -10.86
N ALA A 39 -10.82 11.99 -11.38
CA ALA A 39 -11.00 11.25 -12.62
C ALA A 39 -12.18 10.26 -12.49
N LEU A 40 -12.21 9.45 -11.42
CA LEU A 40 -13.29 8.49 -11.17
C LEU A 40 -14.65 9.17 -10.99
N ARG A 41 -14.70 10.27 -10.23
CA ARG A 41 -15.93 11.04 -10.04
C ARG A 41 -16.47 11.54 -11.39
N LYS A 42 -15.60 12.10 -12.23
CA LYS A 42 -15.97 12.59 -13.57
C LYS A 42 -16.42 11.46 -14.50
N ALA A 43 -15.70 10.33 -14.51
CA ALA A 43 -16.06 9.15 -15.29
C ALA A 43 -17.46 8.62 -14.93
N LYS A 44 -17.89 8.80 -13.68
CA LYS A 44 -19.24 8.45 -13.20
C LYS A 44 -20.28 9.56 -13.41
N GLY A 45 -19.94 10.66 -14.07
CA GLY A 45 -20.85 11.79 -14.30
C GLY A 45 -21.31 12.51 -13.02
N LEU A 46 -20.57 12.34 -11.91
CA LEU A 46 -20.95 12.93 -10.62
C LEU A 46 -20.35 14.32 -10.48
N THR A 47 -21.12 15.28 -9.98
CA THR A 47 -20.61 16.61 -9.61
C THR A 47 -20.10 16.60 -8.17
N LEU A 48 -19.27 17.59 -7.80
CA LEU A 48 -18.87 17.78 -6.40
C LEU A 48 -20.08 17.95 -5.49
N ALA A 49 -21.08 18.72 -5.93
CA ALA A 49 -22.33 18.96 -5.19
C ALA A 49 -23.16 17.68 -4.98
N ARG A 50 -23.11 16.72 -5.89
CA ARG A 50 -23.77 15.42 -5.74
C ARG A 50 -22.97 14.43 -4.90
N THR A 51 -21.64 14.57 -4.86
CA THR A 51 -20.75 13.60 -4.21
C THR A 51 -20.52 13.94 -2.73
N ALA A 52 -20.23 15.22 -2.42
CA ALA A 52 -19.85 15.65 -1.09
C ALA A 52 -20.90 15.33 0.00
N PRO A 53 -22.22 15.56 -0.21
CA PRO A 53 -23.24 15.18 0.77
C PRO A 53 -23.30 13.67 1.02
N ARG A 54 -23.16 12.85 -0.03
CA ARG A 54 -23.21 11.37 0.07
C ARG A 54 -22.02 10.81 0.84
N VAL A 55 -20.89 11.51 0.77
CA VAL A 55 -19.66 11.16 1.49
C VAL A 55 -19.68 11.73 2.91
N GLY A 56 -20.49 12.76 3.18
CA GLY A 56 -20.56 13.45 4.47
C GLY A 56 -19.40 14.41 4.68
N CYS A 57 -19.07 15.21 3.66
CA CYS A 57 -18.12 16.33 3.73
C CYS A 57 -18.65 17.55 2.97
N SER A 58 -17.99 18.70 3.12
CA SER A 58 -18.33 19.91 2.36
C SER A 58 -17.82 19.82 0.92
N ILE A 59 -18.48 20.53 0.00
CA ILE A 59 -18.06 20.65 -1.41
C ILE A 59 -16.63 21.23 -1.49
N GLY A 60 -16.34 22.23 -0.65
CA GLY A 60 -15.01 22.85 -0.56
C GLY A 60 -13.93 21.86 -0.14
N HIS A 61 -14.20 21.05 0.90
CA HIS A 61 -13.28 20.03 1.37
C HIS A 61 -13.01 18.97 0.29
N LEU A 62 -14.06 18.46 -0.37
CA LEU A 62 -13.89 17.52 -1.49
C LEU A 62 -13.08 18.14 -2.64
N SER A 63 -13.29 19.42 -2.95
CA SER A 63 -12.53 20.16 -3.95
C SER A 63 -11.06 20.36 -3.56
N GLN A 64 -10.76 20.59 -2.29
CA GLN A 64 -9.38 20.67 -1.81
C GLN A 64 -8.66 19.32 -1.94
N ILE A 65 -9.32 18.23 -1.57
CA ILE A 65 -8.79 16.86 -1.72
C ILE A 65 -8.49 16.55 -3.19
N GLU A 66 -9.44 16.82 -4.11
CA GLU A 66 -9.25 16.54 -5.53
C GLU A 66 -8.10 17.33 -6.19
N ARG A 67 -7.72 18.46 -5.58
CA ARG A 67 -6.60 19.30 -6.01
C ARG A 67 -5.29 18.98 -5.29
N GLY A 68 -5.29 18.04 -4.36
CA GLY A 68 -4.13 17.70 -3.53
C GLY A 68 -3.77 18.79 -2.52
N LEU A 69 -4.73 19.64 -2.14
CA LEU A 69 -4.53 20.71 -1.15
C LEU A 69 -4.88 20.27 0.28
N SER A 70 -5.40 19.06 0.44
CA SER A 70 -5.79 18.51 1.74
C SER A 70 -5.69 16.99 1.69
N ASP A 71 -5.03 16.43 2.70
CA ASP A 71 -4.94 14.98 2.86
C ASP A 71 -6.20 14.44 3.54
N PRO A 72 -6.97 13.56 2.85
CA PRO A 72 -8.18 13.01 3.41
C PRO A 72 -7.86 11.99 4.51
N ALA A 73 -8.58 12.05 5.63
CA ALA A 73 -8.55 10.97 6.61
C ALA A 73 -8.99 9.64 5.98
N LEU A 74 -8.42 8.51 6.44
CA LEU A 74 -8.74 7.16 5.96
C LEU A 74 -10.25 6.86 5.99
N ALA A 75 -10.95 7.33 7.01
CA ALA A 75 -12.41 7.20 7.13
C ALA A 75 -13.18 7.92 6.01
N LEU A 76 -12.68 9.07 5.56
CA LEU A 76 -13.26 9.79 4.43
C LEU A 76 -12.99 9.06 3.11
N LEU A 77 -11.76 8.56 2.93
CA LEU A 77 -11.39 7.79 1.75
C LEU A 77 -12.19 6.48 1.62
N THR A 78 -12.47 5.83 2.74
CA THR A 78 -13.34 4.64 2.81
C THR A 78 -14.77 4.96 2.39
N ARG A 79 -15.32 6.10 2.83
CA ARG A 79 -16.66 6.56 2.39
C ARG A 79 -16.67 6.90 0.90
N LEU A 80 -15.62 7.55 0.40
CA LEU A 80 -15.45 7.85 -1.03
C LEU A 80 -15.43 6.56 -1.86
N ALA A 81 -14.65 5.56 -1.44
CA ALA A 81 -14.62 4.23 -2.08
C ALA A 81 -16.03 3.62 -2.18
N ARG A 82 -16.79 3.62 -1.08
CA ARG A 82 -18.17 3.09 -1.06
C ARG A 82 -19.11 3.87 -1.98
N VAL A 83 -19.10 5.20 -1.92
CA VAL A 83 -19.97 6.06 -2.75
C VAL A 83 -19.64 5.93 -4.23
N LEU A 84 -18.36 5.79 -4.56
CA LEU A 84 -17.89 5.63 -5.93
C LEU A 84 -17.92 4.16 -6.40
N GLY A 85 -18.19 3.20 -5.51
CA GLY A 85 -18.29 1.78 -5.85
C GLY A 85 -16.96 1.17 -6.30
N VAL A 86 -15.87 1.51 -5.62
CA VAL A 86 -14.53 0.95 -5.87
C VAL A 86 -13.93 0.46 -4.54
N PRO A 87 -13.04 -0.55 -4.55
CA PRO A 87 -12.28 -0.91 -3.36
C PRO A 87 -11.36 0.23 -2.92
N LEU A 88 -11.05 0.32 -1.63
CA LEU A 88 -10.16 1.35 -1.09
C LEU A 88 -8.77 1.32 -1.75
N SER A 89 -8.27 0.13 -2.07
CA SER A 89 -7.00 -0.07 -2.76
C SER A 89 -6.92 0.67 -4.10
N TRP A 90 -8.04 0.91 -4.77
CA TRP A 90 -8.10 1.60 -6.06
C TRP A 90 -7.47 2.99 -6.02
N PHE A 91 -7.58 3.72 -4.91
CA PHE A 91 -6.97 5.04 -4.76
C PHE A 91 -5.44 5.00 -4.74
N PHE A 92 -4.89 3.87 -4.32
CA PHE A 92 -3.45 3.65 -4.16
C PHE A 92 -2.88 2.81 -5.29
N SER A 93 -3.73 2.19 -6.12
CA SER A 93 -3.28 1.42 -7.26
C SER A 93 -2.64 2.34 -8.28
N ASP A 94 -1.38 2.10 -8.59
CA ASP A 94 -0.73 2.72 -9.73
C ASP A 94 -1.43 2.23 -11.00
N VAL A 95 -1.61 3.08 -12.00
CA VAL A 95 -2.07 2.58 -13.32
C VAL A 95 -1.00 1.63 -13.92
N ALA A 96 0.17 1.53 -13.27
CA ALA A 96 1.24 0.56 -13.48
C ALA A 96 1.19 -0.68 -12.54
N ASP A 97 0.05 -0.95 -11.90
CA ASP A 97 -0.12 -2.10 -11.02
C ASP A 97 -0.79 -3.28 -11.76
N ALA A 98 -0.17 -4.34 -12.29
CA ALA A 98 1.20 -4.79 -12.59
C ALA A 98 1.08 -5.99 -13.56
N PRO A 99 2.11 -6.36 -14.35
CA PRO A 99 2.23 -7.72 -14.90
C PRO A 99 2.39 -8.77 -13.78
N PRO A 100 1.97 -10.02 -13.98
CA PRO A 100 1.41 -10.92 -12.94
C PRO A 100 2.37 -11.41 -11.84
N ASP A 101 3.66 -11.18 -11.99
CA ASP A 101 4.73 -11.92 -11.31
C ASP A 101 5.54 -11.09 -10.30
N GLU A 102 5.36 -9.77 -10.27
CA GLU A 102 6.13 -8.88 -9.39
C GLU A 102 5.28 -7.76 -8.80
N ARG A 103 4.87 -7.92 -7.54
CA ARG A 103 4.73 -6.76 -6.66
C ARG A 103 5.47 -7.01 -5.36
N ASP A 104 6.69 -6.49 -5.32
CA ASP A 104 7.55 -6.25 -4.15
C ASP A 104 7.58 -7.34 -3.07
N HIS A 105 7.93 -8.57 -3.43
CA HIS A 105 8.32 -9.60 -2.45
C HIS A 105 9.58 -10.37 -2.86
N VAL A 106 10.75 -9.88 -2.44
CA VAL A 106 11.97 -10.69 -2.46
C VAL A 106 12.00 -11.63 -1.25
N VAL A 107 11.52 -12.87 -1.45
CA VAL A 107 11.58 -13.90 -0.41
C VAL A 107 12.95 -14.59 -0.43
N ARG A 108 13.79 -14.32 0.57
CA ARG A 108 15.12 -14.95 0.69
C ARG A 108 14.97 -16.47 0.85
N ARG A 109 15.97 -17.24 0.42
CA ARG A 109 15.96 -18.73 0.42
C ARG A 109 15.48 -19.35 1.75
N GLY A 110 15.78 -18.73 2.90
CA GLY A 110 15.36 -19.20 4.22
C GLY A 110 13.95 -18.78 4.69
N ALA A 111 13.32 -17.80 4.02
CA ALA A 111 11.98 -17.31 4.35
C ALA A 111 10.89 -17.91 3.46
N ARG A 112 11.25 -18.87 2.59
CA ARG A 112 10.29 -19.60 1.76
C ARG A 112 9.39 -20.42 2.68
N ARG A 113 8.07 -20.19 2.64
CA ARG A 113 7.11 -21.08 3.27
C ARG A 113 7.28 -22.47 2.66
N ARG A 114 7.55 -23.46 3.51
CA ARG A 114 7.49 -24.86 3.13
C ARG A 114 6.04 -25.30 3.32
N LEU A 115 5.34 -25.54 2.21
CA LEU A 115 3.98 -26.07 2.25
C LEU A 115 4.08 -27.57 2.52
N GLU A 116 3.59 -28.00 3.69
CA GLU A 116 3.37 -29.42 3.97
C GLU A 116 1.95 -29.78 3.52
N LEU A 117 1.85 -30.58 2.47
CA LEU A 117 0.57 -31.08 1.97
C LEU A 117 0.23 -32.36 2.76
N ARG A 118 -0.95 -32.40 3.39
CA ARG A 118 -1.55 -33.57 4.03
C ARG A 118 -2.82 -33.95 3.31
#